data_AF-A0A9E5GQR5-F1
#
_entry.id   AF-A0A9E5GQR5-F1
#
_cell.length_a   1.000
_cell.length_b   1.000
_cell.length_c   1.000
_cell.angle_alpha   90.00
_cell.angle_beta   90.00
_cell.angle_gamma   90.00
#
_symmetry.space_group_name_H-M   'P 1'
#
loop_
_entity.id
_entity.type
_entity.pdbx_description
1 polymer ?
#
loop_
_entity_poly.entity_id
_entity_poly.type
_entity_poly.pdbx_seq_one_letter_code
_entity_poly.pdbx_strand_id
1 'polypeptide(L)'
;MESGYAKYETFPIRNIPLEHPINLAYEAATADIGDYNMLDPYYKKATGKDSVNYNRDVEAFEIVMDIAKQTVKPDNFMNNYKSPTDM
;
A
#
# COMPACT_ATOMS: atom_id res chain seq x y z
N MET A 1 -2.36 -23.03 13.61
CA MET A 1 -1.92 -22.72 12.23
C MET A 1 -1.23 -21.38 12.25
N GLU A 2 -0.17 -21.22 11.46
CA GLU A 2 0.42 -19.91 11.20
C GLU A 2 -0.29 -19.32 9.99
N SER A 3 -0.83 -18.11 10.13
CA SER A 3 -1.60 -17.41 9.10
C SER A 3 -1.16 -15.96 9.03
N GLY A 4 -1.29 -15.33 7.87
CA GLY A 4 -1.03 -13.92 7.66
C GLY A 4 -1.83 -13.39 6.49
N TYR A 5 -1.67 -12.11 6.21
CA TYR A 5 -2.36 -11.38 5.16
C TYR A 5 -1.33 -10.63 4.31
N ALA A 6 -1.57 -10.65 3.00
CA ALA A 6 -0.87 -9.87 2.01
C ALA A 6 -1.89 -9.41 0.97
N LYS A 7 -1.58 -8.32 0.25
CA LYS A 7 -2.47 -7.76 -0.75
C LYS A 7 -2.01 -8.12 -2.16
N TYR A 8 -2.96 -8.41 -3.05
CA TYR A 8 -2.70 -8.56 -4.48
C TYR A 8 -3.55 -7.57 -5.25
N GLU A 9 -2.90 -6.58 -5.86
CA GLU A 9 -3.53 -5.59 -6.72
C GLU A 9 -2.73 -5.40 -8.00
N THR A 10 -3.45 -5.21 -9.11
CA THR A 10 -2.83 -4.99 -10.42
C THR A 10 -2.46 -3.53 -10.64
N PHE A 11 -3.26 -2.60 -10.09
CA PHE A 11 -3.07 -1.16 -10.22
C PHE A 11 -3.26 -0.46 -8.87
N PRO A 12 -2.57 0.67 -8.62
CA PRO A 12 -1.51 1.23 -9.46
C PRO A 12 -0.25 0.34 -9.46
N ILE A 13 0.59 0.46 -10.49
CA ILE A 13 1.86 -0.27 -10.54
C ILE A 13 2.87 0.45 -9.66
N ARG A 14 3.24 -0.21 -8.56
CA ARG A 14 4.04 0.37 -7.48
C ARG A 14 5.45 0.84 -7.84
N ASN A 15 6.07 0.25 -8.87
CA ASN A 15 7.47 0.45 -9.24
C ASN A 15 7.69 1.23 -10.54
N ILE A 16 6.67 1.95 -11.01
CA ILE A 16 6.77 2.92 -12.11
C ILE A 16 6.34 4.32 -11.61
N PRO A 17 6.72 5.41 -12.29
CA PRO A 17 6.39 6.76 -11.85
C PRO A 17 4.89 6.99 -11.64
N LEU A 18 4.55 7.92 -10.76
CA LEU A 18 3.17 8.33 -10.50
C LEU A 18 2.49 8.82 -11.79
N GLU A 19 3.21 9.61 -12.59
CA GLU A 19 2.75 10.19 -13.85
C GLU A 19 2.88 9.24 -15.05
N HIS A 20 3.24 7.97 -14.82
CA HIS A 20 3.30 7.00 -15.90
C HIS A 20 1.90 6.80 -16.52
N PRO A 21 1.77 6.74 -17.87
CA PRO A 21 0.46 6.64 -18.52
C PRO A 21 -0.45 5.50 -18.01
N ILE A 22 0.15 4.39 -17.56
CA ILE A 22 -0.58 3.27 -16.96
C ILE A 22 -1.24 3.67 -15.63
N ASN A 23 -0.52 4.36 -14.74
CA ASN A 23 -1.07 4.81 -13.47
C ASN A 23 -2.12 5.89 -13.71
N LEU A 24 -1.86 6.82 -14.63
CA LEU A 24 -2.85 7.84 -15.02
C LEU A 24 -4.13 7.23 -15.62
N ALA A 25 -4.01 6.18 -16.44
CA ALA A 25 -5.17 5.47 -16.98
C ALA A 25 -5.99 4.79 -15.89
N TYR A 26 -5.33 4.24 -14.86
CA TYR A 26 -6.00 3.68 -13.70
C TYR A 26 -6.76 4.76 -12.91
N GLU A 27 -6.14 5.89 -12.60
CA GLU A 27 -6.78 6.99 -11.89
C GLU A 27 -7.98 7.56 -12.67
N ALA A 28 -7.85 7.67 -14.00
CA ALA A 28 -8.97 8.07 -14.86
C ALA A 28 -10.13 7.06 -14.80
N ALA A 29 -9.83 5.75 -14.64
CA ALA A 29 -10.84 4.70 -14.53
C ALA A 29 -11.51 4.65 -13.15
N THR A 30 -10.89 5.23 -12.12
CA THR A 30 -11.40 5.27 -10.73
C THR A 30 -11.87 6.64 -10.28
N ALA A 31 -11.88 7.64 -11.17
CA ALA A 31 -12.25 9.02 -10.85
C ALA A 31 -13.63 9.16 -10.17
N ASP A 32 -14.60 8.31 -10.54
CA ASP A 32 -15.95 8.32 -9.95
C ASP A 32 -15.97 7.86 -8.48
N ILE A 33 -15.12 6.91 -8.12
CA ILE A 33 -15.03 6.37 -6.75
C ILE A 33 -13.99 7.08 -5.87
N GLY A 34 -13.25 8.04 -6.44
CA GLY A 34 -12.30 8.88 -5.72
C GLY A 34 -11.00 8.20 -5.30
N ASP A 35 -10.66 7.06 -5.92
CA ASP A 35 -9.34 6.47 -5.72
C ASP A 35 -8.33 7.18 -6.64
N TYR A 36 -7.37 7.88 -6.03
CA TYR A 36 -6.30 8.59 -6.74
C TYR A 36 -4.93 8.07 -6.33
N ASN A 37 -4.00 8.08 -7.28
CA ASN A 37 -2.66 7.59 -7.04
C ASN A 37 -1.84 8.62 -6.26
N MET A 38 -0.93 8.15 -5.43
CA MET A 38 0.00 8.99 -4.71
C MET A 38 1.31 8.26 -4.42
N LEU A 39 2.35 9.02 -4.08
CA LEU A 39 3.57 8.43 -3.53
C LEU A 39 3.28 7.88 -2.13
N ASP A 40 3.77 6.69 -1.84
CA ASP A 40 3.67 6.07 -0.53
C ASP A 40 4.65 6.76 0.46
N PRO A 41 4.14 7.58 1.40
CA PRO A 41 5.00 8.31 2.33
C PRO A 41 5.66 7.38 3.36
N TYR A 42 5.02 6.25 3.68
CA TYR A 42 5.54 5.25 4.60
C TYR A 42 6.74 4.54 4.00
N TYR A 43 6.63 4.12 2.73
CA TYR A 43 7.74 3.49 2.00
C TYR A 43 8.92 4.44 1.84
N LYS A 44 8.63 5.72 1.50
CA LYS A 44 9.66 6.77 1.40
C LYS A 44 10.39 6.98 2.72
N LYS A 45 9.66 7.03 3.83
CA LYS A 45 10.24 7.19 5.17
C LYS A 45 11.08 5.98 5.59
N ALA A 46 10.64 4.76 5.27
CA ALA A 46 11.33 3.54 5.67
C ALA A 46 12.58 3.24 4.82
N THR A 47 12.56 3.58 3.52
CA THR A 47 13.59 3.11 2.56
C THR A 47 14.35 4.23 1.83
N GLY A 48 13.83 5.47 1.84
CA GLY A 48 14.32 6.58 1.03
C GLY A 48 13.95 6.51 -0.46
N LYS A 49 13.31 5.42 -0.91
CA LYS A 49 12.90 5.21 -2.30
C LYS A 49 11.45 5.60 -2.52
N ASP A 50 11.12 5.94 -3.75
CA ASP A 50 9.75 6.24 -4.15
C ASP A 50 9.02 4.96 -4.58
N SER A 51 7.76 4.85 -4.21
CA SER A 51 6.83 3.84 -4.70
C SER A 51 5.43 4.45 -4.77
N VAL A 52 4.62 3.97 -5.72
CA VAL A 52 3.25 4.45 -5.94
C VAL A 52 2.27 3.54 -5.21
N ASN A 53 1.33 4.15 -4.51
CA ASN A 53 0.14 3.52 -3.93
C ASN A 53 -1.06 4.44 -4.20
N TYR A 54 -2.18 4.27 -3.48
CA TYR A 54 -3.36 5.12 -3.61
C TYR A 54 -3.90 5.52 -2.23
N ASN A 55 -4.69 6.58 -2.21
CA ASN A 55 -5.14 7.26 -0.99
C ASN A 55 -5.75 6.34 0.06
N ARG A 56 -6.68 5.46 -0.33
CA ARG A 56 -7.43 4.62 0.61
C ARG A 56 -6.53 3.69 1.42
N ASP A 57 -5.54 3.08 0.78
CA ASP A 57 -4.59 2.18 1.45
C ASP A 57 -3.61 2.95 2.31
N VAL A 58 -3.11 4.09 1.82
CA VAL A 58 -2.23 4.97 2.59
C VAL A 58 -2.92 5.48 3.85
N GLU A 59 -4.18 5.89 3.75
CA GLU A 59 -4.98 6.36 4.89
C GLU A 59 -5.33 5.23 5.88
N ALA A 60 -5.59 4.02 5.38
CA ALA A 60 -5.97 2.88 6.21
C ALA A 60 -4.77 2.14 6.86
N PHE A 61 -3.55 2.36 6.37
CA PHE A 61 -2.39 1.54 6.71
C PHE A 61 -2.16 1.38 8.21
N GLU A 62 -2.17 2.48 8.97
CA GLU A 62 -1.94 2.43 10.42
C GLU A 62 -3.02 1.62 11.16
N ILE A 63 -4.28 1.77 10.74
CA ILE A 63 -5.41 1.03 11.32
C ILE A 63 -5.25 -0.47 11.06
N VAL A 64 -4.92 -0.85 9.83
CA VAL A 64 -4.69 -2.26 9.46
C VAL A 64 -3.52 -2.85 10.26
N MET A 65 -2.44 -2.09 10.43
CA MET A 65 -1.28 -2.53 11.21
C MET A 65 -1.59 -2.67 12.71
N ASP A 66 -2.43 -1.82 13.28
CA ASP A 66 -2.84 -1.94 14.68
C ASP A 66 -3.77 -3.13 14.93
N ILE A 67 -4.64 -3.47 13.96
CA ILE A 67 -5.41 -4.72 13.97
C ILE A 67 -4.46 -5.92 13.84
N ALA A 68 -3.51 -5.88 12.91
CA ALA A 68 -2.55 -6.95 12.70
C ALA A 68 -1.78 -7.27 13.99
N LYS A 69 -1.19 -6.27 14.66
CA LYS A 69 -0.45 -6.45 15.92
C LYS A 69 -1.26 -7.10 17.04
N GLN A 70 -2.58 -6.94 17.04
CA GLN A 70 -3.48 -7.53 18.05
C GLN A 70 -3.95 -8.94 17.68
N THR A 71 -3.92 -9.29 16.39
CA THR A 71 -4.52 -10.52 15.86
C THR A 71 -3.49 -11.60 15.54
N VAL A 72 -2.29 -11.22 15.07
CA VAL A 72 -1.22 -12.15 14.71
C VAL A 72 -0.20 -12.30 15.84
N LYS A 73 0.55 -13.40 15.83
CA LYS A 73 1.65 -13.61 16.77
C LYS A 73 2.77 -12.58 16.57
N PRO A 74 3.56 -12.26 17.61
CA PRO A 74 4.66 -11.29 17.50
C PRO A 74 5.71 -11.61 16.42
N ASP A 75 5.94 -12.89 16.12
CA ASP A 75 6.90 -13.38 15.13
C ASP A 75 6.33 -13.46 13.70
N ASN A 76 5.08 -13.05 13.48
CA ASN A 76 4.46 -13.07 12.16
C ASN A 76 5.09 -12.02 11.22
N PHE A 77 5.24 -12.38 9.93
CA PHE A 77 5.85 -11.51 8.92
C PHE A 77 5.12 -10.17 8.74
N MET A 78 3.81 -10.12 8.98
CA MET A 78 3.03 -8.88 8.86
C MET A 78 3.55 -7.77 9.77
N ASN A 79 4.12 -8.10 10.93
CA ASN A 79 4.73 -7.12 11.86
C ASN A 79 5.95 -6.39 11.24
N ASN A 80 6.46 -6.89 10.11
CA ASN A 80 7.56 -6.27 9.38
C ASN A 80 7.10 -5.29 8.29
N TYR A 81 5.81 -5.24 7.94
CA TYR A 81 5.30 -4.24 6.99
C TYR A 81 5.55 -2.83 7.53
N LYS A 82 6.26 -2.02 6.74
CA LYS A 82 6.59 -0.63 7.08
C LYS A 82 5.80 0.37 6.24
N SER A 83 5.07 -0.12 5.24
CA SER A 83 4.28 0.66 4.30
C SER A 83 3.21 -0.21 3.64
N PRO A 84 2.15 0.37 3.05
CA PRO A 84 1.21 -0.39 2.23
C PRO A 84 1.88 -0.97 0.96
N THR A 85 3.02 -0.41 0.53
CA THR A 85 3.86 -1.01 -0.54
C THR A 85 4.47 -2.36 -0.15
N ASP A 86 4.72 -2.61 1.13
CA ASP A 86 5.26 -3.89 1.61
C ASP A 86 4.18 -4.97 1.73
N MET A 87 2.91 -4.56 1.89
CA MET A 87 1.75 -5.39 2.19
C MET A 87 1.27 -6.21 1.00
#